data_AF-A0A255TDT7-F1
#
_entry.id   AF-A0A255TDT7-F1
#
_cell.length_a   1.000
_cell.length_b   1.000
_cell.length_c   1.000
_cell.angle_alpha   90.00
_cell.angle_beta   90.00
_cell.angle_gamma   90.00
#
_symmetry.space_group_name_H-M   'P 1'
#
loop_
_entity.id
_entity.type
_entity.pdbx_description
1 polymer ?
#
loop_
_entity_poly.entity_id
_entity_poly.type
_entity_poly.pdbx_seq_one_letter_code
_entity_poly.pdbx_strand_id
1 'polypeptide(L)'
;MNTKKKVYAFYITIIVLSVLAMMVFDLNLMAKSILCLIVFFCLLVMRSIRNAYQLPDDIDPDTMQPVGSLLKTEKEDIHAQTDHGSNVDLYLRLLIEADEKLSKDPEIDQMSPSYNIQLNRYIAARLESLESASK
;
A
#
# COMPACT_ATOMS: atom_id res chain seq x y z
N MET A 1 20.34 -23.13 -2.06
CA MET A 1 21.24 -21.97 -2.27
C MET A 1 20.62 -20.74 -1.60
N ASN A 2 21.29 -20.16 -0.60
CA ASN A 2 20.73 -19.12 0.30
C ASN A 2 20.05 -17.98 -0.48
N THR A 3 18.77 -17.72 -0.22
CA THR A 3 17.94 -16.67 -0.86
C THR A 3 18.59 -15.30 -0.80
N LYS A 4 19.28 -15.00 0.30
CA LYS A 4 20.08 -13.78 0.48
C LYS A 4 21.15 -13.62 -0.61
N LYS A 5 21.86 -14.70 -0.97
CA LYS A 5 22.90 -14.67 -2.02
C LYS A 5 22.32 -14.40 -3.42
N LYS A 6 21.12 -14.90 -3.74
CA LYS A 6 20.45 -14.60 -5.02
C LYS A 6 20.06 -13.14 -5.13
N VAL A 7 19.62 -12.53 -4.02
CA VAL A 7 19.27 -11.11 -3.97
C VAL A 7 20.50 -10.22 -4.17
N TYR A 8 21.62 -10.51 -3.49
CA TYR A 8 22.87 -9.78 -3.70
C TYR A 8 23.41 -9.92 -5.13
N ALA A 9 23.37 -11.13 -5.71
CA ALA A 9 23.77 -11.35 -7.10
C ALA A 9 22.93 -10.52 -8.08
N PHE A 10 21.61 -10.41 -7.86
CA PHE A 10 20.72 -9.60 -8.69
C PHE A 10 21.04 -8.10 -8.61
N TYR A 11 21.31 -7.57 -7.42
CA TYR A 11 21.72 -6.16 -7.27
C TYR A 11 23.05 -5.90 -7.97
N ILE A 12 24.03 -6.80 -7.83
CA ILE A 12 25.32 -6.69 -8.51
C ILE A 12 25.13 -6.68 -10.03
N THR A 13 24.29 -7.56 -10.59
CA THR A 13 24.02 -7.60 -12.03
C THR A 13 23.39 -6.31 -12.54
N ILE A 14 22.45 -5.71 -11.78
CA ILE A 14 21.83 -4.43 -12.16
C ILE A 14 22.84 -3.28 -12.11
N ILE A 15 23.68 -3.24 -11.08
CA ILE A 15 24.73 -2.23 -10.95
C ILE A 15 25.71 -2.32 -12.13
N VAL A 16 26.14 -3.53 -12.49
CA VAL A 16 27.03 -3.73 -13.64
C VAL A 16 26.36 -3.35 -14.96
N LEU A 17 25.09 -3.72 -15.16
CA LEU A 17 24.33 -3.37 -16.36
C LEU A 17 24.13 -1.85 -16.48
N SER A 18 23.87 -1.17 -15.36
CA SER A 18 23.77 0.28 -15.27
C SER A 18 25.09 0.97 -15.64
N VAL A 19 26.22 0.51 -15.11
CA VAL A 19 27.55 1.04 -15.46
C VAL A 19 27.89 0.76 -16.93
N LEU A 20 27.52 -0.40 -17.47
CA LEU A 20 27.76 -0.74 -18.86
C LEU A 20 26.92 0.13 -19.81
N ALA A 21 25.66 0.40 -19.49
CA ALA A 21 24.83 1.37 -20.21
C ALA A 21 25.44 2.79 -20.14
N MET A 22 25.99 3.15 -18.97
CA MET A 22 26.77 4.37 -18.79
C MET A 22 28.12 4.36 -19.55
N MET A 23 28.53 3.25 -20.18
CA MET A 23 29.71 3.20 -21.04
C MET A 23 29.34 3.24 -22.52
N VAL A 24 28.25 2.56 -22.93
CA VAL A 24 27.88 2.37 -24.34
C VAL A 24 27.16 3.56 -24.97
N PHE A 25 26.40 4.35 -24.20
CA PHE A 25 25.62 5.45 -24.76
C PHE A 25 26.41 6.76 -24.85
N ASP A 26 26.72 7.28 -26.04
CA ASP A 26 27.37 8.59 -26.24
C ASP A 26 26.41 9.78 -26.06
N LEU A 27 25.56 9.71 -25.04
CA LEU A 27 24.64 10.79 -24.66
C LEU A 27 25.35 11.80 -23.74
N ASN A 28 24.86 13.04 -23.73
CA ASN A 28 25.30 14.07 -22.81
C ASN A 28 25.31 13.54 -21.36
N LEU A 29 26.36 13.83 -20.59
CA LEU A 29 26.58 13.26 -19.23
C LEU A 29 25.34 13.41 -18.34
N MET A 30 24.65 14.55 -18.46
CA MET A 30 23.38 14.84 -17.78
C MET A 30 22.21 13.96 -18.24
N ALA A 31 22.06 13.73 -19.55
CA ALA A 31 21.01 12.87 -20.08
C ALA A 31 21.26 11.39 -19.73
N LYS A 32 22.54 11.00 -19.69
CA LYS A 32 22.99 9.65 -19.37
C LYS A 32 22.65 9.26 -17.93
N SER A 33 22.88 10.16 -16.97
CA SER A 33 22.52 9.94 -15.56
C SER A 33 21.01 9.89 -15.35
N ILE A 34 20.24 10.76 -16.01
CA ILE A 34 18.77 10.78 -15.92
C ILE A 34 18.17 9.48 -16.48
N LEU A 35 18.61 9.03 -17.65
CA LEU A 35 18.15 7.78 -18.26
C LEU A 35 18.45 6.58 -17.37
N CYS A 36 19.64 6.55 -16.77
CA CYS A 36 20.06 5.50 -15.86
C CYS A 36 19.19 5.46 -14.59
N LEU A 37 18.88 6.62 -13.99
CA LEU A 37 18.01 6.72 -12.82
C LEU A 37 16.57 6.28 -13.12
N ILE A 38 16.03 6.63 -14.29
CA ILE A 38 14.68 6.20 -14.69
C ILE A 38 14.62 4.68 -14.80
N VAL A 39 15.57 4.05 -15.49
CA VAL A 39 15.63 2.59 -15.62
C VAL A 39 15.77 1.92 -14.25
N PHE A 40 16.65 2.45 -13.39
CA PHE A 40 16.85 1.92 -12.04
C PHE A 40 15.58 2.06 -11.18
N PHE A 41 14.92 3.21 -11.21
CA PHE A 41 13.67 3.45 -10.49
C PHE A 41 12.56 2.51 -10.97
N CYS A 42 12.39 2.34 -12.29
CA CYS A 42 11.45 1.39 -12.85
C CYS A 42 11.73 -0.05 -12.39
N LEU A 43 12.99 -0.47 -12.32
CA LEU A 43 13.37 -1.79 -11.80
C LEU A 43 13.07 -1.93 -10.30
N LEU A 44 13.29 -0.89 -9.50
CA LEU A 44 12.92 -0.87 -8.08
C LEU A 44 11.41 -0.99 -7.89
N VAL A 45 10.61 -0.27 -8.69
CA VAL A 45 9.15 -0.34 -8.67
C VAL A 45 8.68 -1.75 -9.06
N MET A 46 9.16 -2.29 -10.17
CA MET A 46 8.84 -3.66 -10.59
C MET A 46 9.22 -4.71 -9.54
N ARG A 47 10.36 -4.54 -8.88
CA ARG A 47 10.80 -5.44 -7.80
C ARG A 47 9.98 -5.27 -6.53
N SER A 48 9.61 -4.05 -6.15
CA SER A 48 8.75 -3.74 -5.01
C SER A 48 7.40 -4.44 -5.17
N ILE A 49 6.80 -4.30 -6.36
CA ILE A 49 5.56 -4.95 -6.76
C ILE A 49 5.69 -6.48 -6.71
N ARG A 50 6.75 -7.06 -7.29
CA ARG A 50 6.97 -8.52 -7.29
C ARG A 50 7.22 -9.10 -5.90
N ASN A 51 7.76 -8.31 -4.98
CA ASN A 51 7.94 -8.68 -3.57
C ASN A 51 6.64 -8.55 -2.76
N ALA A 52 5.71 -7.68 -3.18
CA ALA A 52 4.40 -7.55 -2.57
C ALA A 52 3.44 -8.68 -2.99
N TYR A 53 3.56 -9.17 -4.23
CA TYR A 53 2.78 -10.31 -4.74
C TYR A 53 3.43 -11.66 -4.45
N GLN A 54 4.13 -11.81 -3.33
CA GLN A 54 4.62 -13.12 -2.92
C GLN A 54 3.41 -13.97 -2.52
N LEU A 55 2.83 -14.65 -3.52
CA LEU A 55 1.68 -15.53 -3.37
C LEU A 55 2.07 -16.67 -2.41
N PRO A 56 1.18 -17.08 -1.49
CA PRO A 56 1.39 -18.26 -0.67
C PRO A 56 1.71 -19.47 -1.55
N ASP A 57 2.64 -20.33 -1.11
CA ASP A 57 3.09 -21.53 -1.85
C ASP A 57 1.94 -22.51 -2.19
N ASP A 58 0.76 -22.34 -1.59
CA ASP A 58 -0.44 -23.15 -1.78
C ASP A 58 -1.31 -22.75 -2.98
N ILE A 59 -0.96 -21.71 -3.75
CA ILE A 59 -1.75 -21.32 -4.94
C ILE A 59 -1.09 -21.80 -6.23
N ASP A 60 -1.70 -22.81 -6.85
CA ASP A 60 -1.30 -23.37 -8.14
C ASP A 60 -1.66 -22.41 -9.30
N PRO A 61 -0.65 -21.80 -9.98
CA PRO A 61 -0.88 -20.82 -11.04
C PRO A 61 -1.53 -21.43 -12.29
N ASP A 62 -1.52 -22.74 -12.47
CA ASP A 62 -2.16 -23.41 -13.61
C ASP A 62 -3.68 -23.61 -13.39
N THR A 63 -4.18 -23.37 -12.16
CA THR A 63 -5.62 -23.40 -11.84
C THR A 63 -6.23 -22.00 -11.63
N MET A 64 -5.40 -20.95 -11.65
CA MET A 64 -5.88 -19.58 -11.48
C MET A 64 -6.63 -19.10 -12.72
N GLN A 65 -7.93 -18.82 -12.56
CA GLN A 65 -8.67 -18.05 -13.55
C GLN A 65 -8.25 -16.57 -13.50
N PRO A 66 -8.13 -15.88 -14.65
CA PRO A 66 -7.81 -14.47 -14.66
C PRO A 66 -8.90 -13.70 -13.93
N VAL A 67 -8.53 -12.96 -12.88
CA VAL A 67 -9.45 -12.08 -12.18
C VAL A 67 -9.87 -10.99 -13.15
N GLY A 68 -11.09 -11.12 -13.66
CA GLY A 68 -11.72 -10.18 -14.57
C GLY A 68 -11.67 -8.77 -14.01
N SER A 69 -11.49 -7.81 -14.91
CA SER A 69 -11.48 -6.39 -14.63
C SER A 69 -12.62 -6.00 -13.68
N LEU A 70 -12.23 -5.36 -12.58
CA LEU A 70 -13.01 -4.66 -11.57
C LEU A 70 -14.33 -4.09 -12.12
N LEU A 71 -15.38 -4.90 -12.19
CA LEU A 71 -16.74 -4.42 -12.30
C LEU A 71 -17.71 -5.45 -11.71
N LYS A 72 -18.15 -5.13 -10.48
CA LYS A 72 -19.44 -5.48 -9.90
C LYS A 72 -19.66 -6.96 -9.52
N THR A 73 -19.65 -7.16 -8.20
CA THR A 73 -20.49 -8.11 -7.44
C THR A 73 -20.38 -9.59 -7.83
N GLU A 74 -19.72 -10.40 -6.99
CA GLU A 74 -20.46 -11.35 -6.15
C GLU A 74 -19.61 -11.87 -4.99
N LYS A 75 -20.35 -12.28 -3.96
CA LYS A 75 -19.94 -12.78 -2.66
C LYS A 75 -19.08 -14.03 -2.79
N GLU A 76 -17.95 -14.08 -2.07
CA GLU A 76 -17.35 -15.34 -1.66
C GLU A 76 -17.06 -15.36 -0.16
N ASP A 77 -17.78 -16.31 0.44
CA ASP A 77 -17.44 -17.19 1.54
C ASP A 77 -17.23 -16.62 2.96
N ILE A 78 -18.26 -16.85 3.76
CA ILE A 78 -18.30 -16.67 5.20
C ILE A 78 -17.73 -17.94 5.81
N HIS A 79 -16.46 -17.92 6.25
CA HIS A 79 -16.10 -18.71 7.41
C HIS A 79 -15.01 -18.08 8.28
N ALA A 80 -15.43 -17.78 9.51
CA ALA A 80 -14.62 -17.58 10.72
C ALA A 80 -13.84 -16.25 10.88
N GLN A 81 -14.54 -15.11 10.93
CA GLN A 81 -14.03 -13.94 11.68
C GLN A 81 -15.14 -12.95 12.11
N THR A 82 -16.12 -13.43 12.87
CA THR A 82 -17.32 -12.66 13.23
C THR A 82 -17.05 -11.42 14.10
N ASP A 83 -15.97 -11.39 14.90
CA ASP A 83 -15.70 -10.24 15.79
C ASP A 83 -14.73 -9.20 15.22
N HIS A 84 -13.71 -9.62 14.45
CA HIS A 84 -12.76 -8.65 13.87
C HIS A 84 -13.39 -7.82 12.75
N GLY A 85 -14.28 -8.42 11.94
CA GLY A 85 -15.02 -7.66 10.93
C GLY A 85 -15.91 -6.57 11.54
N SER A 86 -16.56 -6.85 12.68
CA SER A 86 -17.41 -5.89 13.38
C SER A 86 -16.63 -4.67 13.91
N ASN A 87 -15.44 -4.89 14.48
CA ASN A 87 -14.63 -3.79 15.01
C ASN A 87 -14.02 -2.92 13.90
N VAL A 88 -13.63 -3.53 12.78
CA VAL A 88 -13.14 -2.79 11.60
C VAL A 88 -14.25 -1.95 10.98
N ASP A 89 -15.45 -2.52 10.82
CA ASP A 89 -16.62 -1.79 10.32
C ASP A 89 -17.01 -0.63 11.25
N LEU A 90 -16.99 -0.86 12.57
CA LEU A 90 -17.22 0.18 13.57
C LEU A 90 -16.20 1.32 13.45
N TYR A 91 -14.90 0.99 13.34
CA TYR A 91 -13.86 1.98 13.19
C TYR A 91 -14.02 2.79 11.90
N LEU A 92 -14.31 2.13 10.77
CA LEU A 92 -14.57 2.80 9.50
C LEU A 92 -15.75 3.77 9.59
N ARG A 93 -16.86 3.35 10.22
CA ARG A 93 -18.02 4.21 10.44
C ARG A 93 -17.66 5.42 11.31
N LEU A 94 -16.91 5.22 12.39
CA LEU A 94 -16.47 6.31 13.27
C LEU A 94 -15.53 7.29 12.56
N LEU A 95 -14.64 6.79 11.70
CA LEU A 95 -13.73 7.61 10.91
C LEU A 95 -14.49 8.51 9.94
N ILE A 96 -15.47 7.95 9.22
CA ILE A 96 -16.32 8.70 8.30
C ILE A 96 -17.16 9.73 9.06
N GLU A 97 -17.76 9.36 10.19
CA GLU A 97 -18.57 10.28 10.99
C GLU A 97 -17.72 11.44 11.55
N ALA A 98 -16.52 11.14 12.04
CA ALA A 98 -15.59 12.14 12.54
C ALA A 98 -15.18 13.11 11.42
N ASP A 99 -14.81 12.58 10.26
CA ASP A 99 -14.42 13.37 9.09
C ASP A 99 -15.56 14.26 8.60
N GLU A 100 -16.79 13.73 8.50
CA GLU A 100 -17.96 14.50 8.09
C GLU A 100 -18.27 15.65 9.07
N LYS A 101 -18.14 15.41 10.38
CA LYS A 101 -18.39 16.46 11.38
C LYS A 101 -17.30 17.53 11.39
N LEU A 102 -16.04 17.14 11.31
CA LEU A 102 -14.93 18.09 11.25
C LEU A 102 -14.96 18.88 9.93
N SER A 103 -15.34 18.24 8.82
CA SER A 103 -15.47 18.89 7.51
C SER A 103 -16.60 19.92 7.44
N LYS A 104 -17.59 19.86 8.35
CA LYS A 104 -18.67 20.87 8.42
C LYS A 104 -18.23 22.14 9.12
N ASP A 105 -17.14 22.11 9.87
CA ASP A 105 -16.60 23.27 10.57
C ASP A 105 -15.65 24.05 9.64
N PRO A 106 -16.00 25.29 9.25
CA PRO A 106 -15.14 26.10 8.38
C PRO A 106 -13.84 26.56 9.05
N GLU A 107 -13.71 26.44 10.37
CA GLU A 107 -12.47 26.77 11.10
C GLU A 107 -11.45 25.64 11.09
N ILE A 108 -11.87 24.42 10.73
CA ILE A 108 -11.00 23.24 10.74
C ILE A 108 -10.32 23.08 9.38
N ASP A 109 -9.02 23.33 9.36
CA ASP A 109 -8.17 23.05 8.21
C ASP A 109 -7.82 21.55 8.14
N GLN A 110 -8.40 20.85 7.16
CA GLN A 110 -8.14 19.43 6.88
C GLN A 110 -6.70 19.14 6.45
N MET A 111 -6.00 20.14 5.91
CA MET A 111 -4.60 20.01 5.50
C MET A 111 -3.62 20.28 6.66
N SER A 112 -4.13 20.74 7.81
CA SER A 112 -3.30 21.03 8.97
C SER A 112 -2.76 19.73 9.59
N PRO A 113 -1.48 19.70 10.02
CA PRO A 113 -0.94 18.59 10.81
C PRO A 113 -1.75 18.27 12.08
N SER A 114 -2.52 19.25 12.57
CA SER A 114 -3.38 19.10 13.75
C SER A 114 -4.70 18.39 13.48
N TYR A 115 -5.11 18.22 12.21
CA TYR A 115 -6.38 17.60 11.83
C TYR A 115 -6.51 16.17 12.39
N ASN A 116 -5.45 15.37 12.28
CA ASN A 116 -5.43 13.99 12.77
C ASN A 116 -5.63 13.92 14.29
N ILE A 117 -5.10 14.89 15.05
CA ILE A 117 -5.28 14.98 16.50
C ILE A 117 -6.75 15.25 16.83
N GLN A 118 -7.40 16.15 16.09
CA GLN A 118 -8.80 16.48 16.29
C GLN A 118 -9.73 15.30 15.93
N LEU A 119 -9.43 14.62 14.82
CA LEU A 119 -10.12 13.41 14.37
C LEU A 119 -10.04 12.31 15.45
N ASN A 120 -8.85 12.03 15.98
CA ASN A 120 -8.66 11.01 17.01
C ASN A 120 -9.36 11.38 18.32
N ARG A 121 -9.39 12.66 18.72
CA ARG A 121 -10.15 13.11 19.90
C ARG A 121 -11.64 12.85 19.72
N TYR A 122 -12.17 13.14 18.55
CA TYR A 122 -13.58 12.91 18.26
C TYR A 122 -13.92 11.41 18.30
N ILE A 123 -13.09 10.57 17.67
CA ILE A 123 -13.27 9.11 17.69
C ILE A 123 -13.21 8.56 19.13
N ALA A 124 -12.24 9.01 19.93
CA ALA A 124 -12.12 8.61 21.33
C ALA A 124 -13.37 8.98 22.15
N ALA A 125 -13.88 10.21 22.01
CA ALA A 125 -15.10 10.64 22.69
C ALA A 125 -16.33 9.82 22.27
N ARG A 126 -16.41 9.44 20.98
CA ARG A 126 -17.50 8.57 20.50
C ARG A 126 -17.39 7.15 21.04
N LEU A 127 -16.19 6.58 21.11
CA LEU A 127 -15.95 5.27 21.71
C LEU A 127 -16.35 5.26 23.19
N GLU A 128 -15.98 6.27 23.95
CA GLU A 128 -16.37 6.44 25.35
C GLU A 128 -17.90 6.57 25.52
N SER A 129 -18.57 7.26 24.59
CA SER A 129 -20.04 7.36 24.58
C SER A 129 -20.73 6.02 24.29
N LEU A 130 -20.13 5.17 23.45
CA LEU A 130 -20.66 3.84 23.12
C LEU A 130 -20.44 2.87 24.27
N GLU A 131 -19.28 2.93 24.92
CA GLU A 131 -18.96 2.12 26.10
C GLU A 131 -19.88 2.45 27.27
N SER A 132 -20.12 3.74 27.52
CA SER A 132 -21.04 4.19 28.57
C SER A 132 -22.51 3.87 28.27
N ALA A 133 -22.93 3.83 27.01
CA ALA A 133 -24.29 3.43 26.61
C ALA A 133 -24.51 1.90 26.65
N SER A 134 -23.42 1.12 26.65
CA SER A 134 -23.47 -0.35 26.74
C SER A 134 -23.51 -0.87 28.18
N LYS A 135 -23.40 0.01 29.19
CA LYS A 135 -23.38 -0.31 30.61
C LYS A 135 -24.70 0.01 31.28
#